data_AF-L0DFD4-F1
#
_entry.id   AF-L0DFD4-F1
#
_cell.length_a   1.000
_cell.length_b   1.000
_cell.length_c   1.000
_cell.angle_alpha   90.00
_cell.angle_beta   90.00
_cell.angle_gamma   90.00
#
_symmetry.space_group_name_H-M   'P 1'
#
loop_
_entity.id
_entity.type
_entity.pdbx_description
1 polymer ?
#
loop_
_entity_poly.entity_id
_entity_poly.type
_entity_poly.pdbx_seq_one_letter_code
_entity_poly.pdbx_strand_id
1 'polypeptide(L)'
;MNSPMPTSDSRTGSDSDSKSSTDSAASPDRKRRRLLTVGVVGLAIGGLWLLVGRNLATQYVRLREEARAAEDNVPIGYLGLNPRRSYNDRAAVFLSKKDGRTTLFAAKRSGEPDDVYDVTEASIDLAALEGGFGRDSIPGIDYPIIEPPKGDRGKKLRARQEVFGLAFAGGPRVYPRDLLEKIEMVNDRDGDSSVLILYDRGRAKVFAFHRDVDGSPISFGSTGYSRSKQPVLYDRKTRSLWAFEADDFLCVAGPLKGQSLKPIQQVAATTWGDWLDRHPATTVVVGNDRAKPIPNE
;
A
#
# COMPACT_ATOMS: atom_id res chain seq x y z
N MET A 1 65.93 10.43 -42.56
CA MET A 1 65.25 11.55 -43.26
C MET A 1 64.42 12.27 -42.21
N ASN A 2 65.08 13.12 -41.43
CA ASN A 2 65.34 14.54 -41.69
C ASN A 2 64.15 15.40 -41.28
N SER A 3 64.24 15.91 -40.05
CA SER A 3 63.78 17.27 -39.68
C SER A 3 64.34 18.30 -40.68
N PRO A 4 63.80 19.54 -40.75
CA PRO A 4 64.13 20.52 -39.69
C PRO A 4 63.02 21.54 -39.37
N MET A 5 62.92 21.89 -38.09
CA MET A 5 62.85 23.31 -37.68
C MET A 5 64.26 23.89 -37.91
N PRO A 6 64.46 25.20 -38.20
CA PRO A 6 64.89 26.06 -37.08
C PRO A 6 64.73 27.60 -37.24
N THR A 7 64.79 28.26 -36.07
CA THR A 7 65.56 29.49 -35.70
C THR A 7 65.26 30.84 -36.37
N SER A 8 65.57 32.00 -35.79
CA SER A 8 65.92 32.49 -34.45
C SER A 8 66.12 34.01 -34.58
N ASP A 9 66.46 34.66 -33.46
CA ASP A 9 67.13 35.96 -33.27
C ASP A 9 66.21 37.05 -32.72
N SER A 10 66.33 37.48 -31.46
CA SER A 10 67.47 37.85 -30.60
C SER A 10 68.09 39.21 -30.93
N ARG A 11 67.96 40.16 -29.98
CA ARG A 11 68.97 41.10 -29.43
C ARG A 11 68.27 42.23 -28.68
N THR A 12 68.33 42.23 -27.34
CA THR A 12 69.33 42.89 -26.48
C THR A 12 69.33 44.42 -26.56
N GLY A 13 68.90 45.03 -25.46
CA GLY A 13 69.16 46.43 -25.11
C GLY A 13 69.02 46.57 -23.60
N SER A 14 70.13 46.43 -22.90
CA SER A 14 70.29 46.85 -21.50
C SER A 14 70.45 48.36 -21.46
N ASP A 15 69.70 49.04 -20.60
CA ASP A 15 70.28 50.11 -19.79
C ASP A 15 69.48 50.28 -18.51
N SER A 16 70.21 50.14 -17.41
CA SER A 16 69.82 50.46 -16.06
C SER A 16 69.80 51.97 -15.90
N ASP A 17 68.68 52.53 -15.42
CA ASP A 17 68.79 53.60 -14.43
C ASP A 17 67.55 53.66 -13.55
N SER A 18 67.84 53.72 -12.25
CA SER A 18 66.93 53.72 -11.13
C SER A 18 65.90 54.84 -11.15
N LYS A 19 64.63 54.53 -10.84
CA LYS A 19 63.80 55.37 -9.96
C LYS A 19 62.56 54.63 -9.44
N SER A 20 62.59 54.43 -8.13
CA SER A 20 61.45 54.27 -7.21
C SER A 20 60.36 53.28 -7.58
N SER A 21 60.39 52.15 -6.89
CA SER A 21 59.21 51.41 -6.42
C SER A 21 58.06 52.34 -6.04
N THR A 22 56.96 52.29 -6.79
CA THR A 22 55.62 52.53 -6.26
C THR A 22 54.76 51.34 -6.67
N ASP A 23 54.97 50.24 -5.95
CA ASP A 23 53.87 49.31 -5.65
C ASP A 23 52.71 50.17 -5.15
N SER A 24 51.73 50.43 -6.02
CA SER A 24 50.44 51.00 -5.63
C SER A 24 49.70 49.89 -4.88
N ALA A 25 50.17 49.62 -3.67
CA ALA A 25 49.44 48.89 -2.65
C ALA A 25 48.06 49.55 -2.61
N ALA A 26 47.05 48.84 -3.12
CA ALA A 26 45.68 49.32 -3.10
C ALA A 26 45.42 49.93 -1.72
N SER A 27 45.15 51.24 -1.69
CA SER A 27 45.08 52.04 -0.47
C SER A 27 44.33 51.26 0.61
N PRO A 28 44.82 51.23 1.86
CA PRO A 28 44.21 50.45 2.94
C PRO A 28 42.69 50.73 3.09
N ASP A 29 42.23 51.90 2.67
CA ASP A 29 40.81 52.27 2.61
C ASP A 29 40.02 51.45 1.56
N ARG A 30 40.59 51.18 0.38
CA ARG A 30 39.93 50.41 -0.70
C ARG A 30 39.79 48.92 -0.35
N LYS A 31 40.79 48.34 0.31
CA LYS A 31 40.73 46.96 0.83
C LYS A 31 39.73 46.84 1.99
N ARG A 32 39.72 47.80 2.92
CA ARG A 32 38.76 47.88 4.03
C ARG A 32 37.32 48.03 3.55
N ARG A 33 37.06 48.92 2.58
CA ARG A 33 35.73 49.08 1.97
C ARG A 33 35.23 47.80 1.31
N ARG A 34 36.08 47.09 0.55
CA ARG A 34 35.72 45.79 -0.05
C ARG A 34 35.38 44.74 1.01
N LEU A 35 36.16 44.65 2.08
CA LEU A 35 35.90 43.72 3.19
C LEU A 35 34.57 44.03 3.89
N LEU A 36 34.29 45.31 4.13
CA LEU A 36 33.01 45.77 4.69
C LEU A 36 31.83 45.45 3.77
N THR A 37 31.95 45.72 2.47
CA THR A 37 30.90 45.39 1.50
C THR A 37 30.62 43.89 1.43
N VAL A 38 31.67 43.04 1.41
CA VAL A 38 31.51 41.58 1.43
C VAL A 38 30.85 41.12 2.73
N GLY A 39 31.21 41.70 3.88
CA GLY A 39 30.57 41.40 5.17
C GLY A 39 29.09 41.77 5.19
N VAL A 40 28.73 42.96 4.69
CA VAL A 40 27.33 43.42 4.60
C VAL A 40 26.52 42.55 3.64
N VAL A 41 27.06 42.21 2.48
CA VAL A 41 26.40 41.31 1.52
C VAL A 41 26.23 39.90 2.10
N GLY A 42 27.24 39.38 2.81
CA GLY A 42 27.15 38.09 3.48
C GLY A 42 26.08 38.07 4.58
N LEU A 43 26.00 39.13 5.39
CA LEU A 43 24.93 39.29 6.39
C LEU A 43 23.55 39.44 5.74
N ALA A 44 23.44 40.16 4.62
CA ALA A 44 22.19 40.30 3.87
C ALA A 44 21.72 38.96 3.28
N ILE A 45 22.63 38.17 2.69
CA ILE A 45 22.32 36.82 2.17
C ILE A 45 21.96 35.87 3.31
N GLY A 46 22.71 35.89 4.41
CA GLY A 46 22.42 35.09 5.60
C GLY A 46 21.07 35.45 6.22
N GLY A 47 20.77 36.74 6.33
CA GLY A 47 19.47 37.25 6.78
C GLY A 47 18.33 36.84 5.85
N LEU A 48 18.51 36.92 4.53
CA LEU A 48 17.54 36.47 3.54
C LEU A 48 17.32 34.95 3.60
N TRP A 49 18.39 34.17 3.83
CA TRP A 49 18.28 32.72 4.02
C TRP A 49 17.53 32.36 5.30
N LEU A 50 17.75 33.09 6.40
CA LEU A 50 17.00 32.92 7.64
C LEU A 50 15.52 33.33 7.50
N LEU A 51 15.24 34.43 6.79
CA LEU A 51 13.89 34.94 6.58
C LEU A 51 13.07 34.08 5.61
N VAL A 52 13.69 33.63 4.51
CA VAL A 52 12.96 33.02 3.38
C VAL A 52 13.56 31.67 2.97
N GLY A 53 14.89 31.54 2.96
CA GLY A 53 15.59 30.34 2.49
C GLY A 53 15.28 29.07 3.28
N ARG A 54 15.21 29.14 4.62
CA ARG A 54 14.84 27.98 5.45
C ARG A 54 13.43 27.48 5.17
N ASN A 55 12.48 28.39 5.03
CA ASN A 55 11.08 28.05 4.74
C ASN A 55 10.96 27.45 3.33
N LEU A 56 11.59 28.05 2.33
CA LEU A 56 11.64 27.51 0.97
C LEU A 56 12.29 26.12 0.90
N ALA A 57 13.36 25.88 1.66
CA ALA A 57 14.00 24.57 1.72
C ALA A 57 13.07 23.52 2.31
N THR A 58 12.36 23.83 3.40
CA THR A 58 11.37 22.91 3.98
C THR A 58 10.19 22.66 3.04
N GLN A 59 9.71 23.70 2.35
CA GLN A 59 8.65 23.57 1.35
C GLN A 59 9.11 22.75 0.15
N TYR A 60 10.36 22.91 -0.29
CA TYR A 60 10.94 22.14 -1.38
C TYR A 60 11.07 20.65 -1.01
N VAL A 61 11.57 20.34 0.19
CA VAL A 61 11.64 18.96 0.68
C VAL A 61 10.24 18.35 0.75
N ARG A 62 9.27 19.07 1.34
CA ARG A 62 7.87 18.63 1.40
C ARG A 62 7.28 18.40 0.01
N LEU A 63 7.42 19.35 -0.91
CA LEU A 63 6.93 19.23 -2.29
C LEU A 63 7.53 18.00 -2.98
N ARG A 64 8.82 17.73 -2.74
CA ARG A 64 9.52 16.57 -3.30
C ARG A 64 9.03 15.25 -2.69
N GLU A 65 8.72 15.24 -1.39
CA GLU A 65 8.09 14.10 -0.72
C GLU A 65 6.67 13.86 -1.24
N GLU A 66 5.86 14.92 -1.38
CA GLU A 66 4.51 14.86 -1.94
C GLU A 66 4.51 14.39 -3.40
N ALA A 67 5.40 14.93 -4.23
CA ALA A 67 5.55 14.48 -5.62
C ALA A 67 5.94 13.01 -5.71
N ARG A 68 6.86 12.54 -4.85
CA ARG A 68 7.25 11.12 -4.78
C ARG A 68 6.13 10.23 -4.27
N ALA A 69 5.38 10.68 -3.27
CA ALA A 69 4.20 9.97 -2.78
C ALA A 69 3.11 9.88 -3.86
N ALA A 70 2.95 10.93 -4.66
CA ALA A 70 2.02 10.91 -5.79
C ALA A 70 2.46 9.92 -6.89
N GLU A 71 3.76 9.86 -7.20
CA GLU A 71 4.33 8.88 -8.13
C GLU A 71 4.16 7.44 -7.64
N ASP A 72 4.33 7.21 -6.33
CA ASP A 72 4.18 5.89 -5.70
C ASP A 72 2.71 5.45 -5.61
N ASN A 73 1.76 6.40 -5.65
CA ASN A 73 0.31 6.16 -5.57
C ASN A 73 -0.40 6.11 -6.95
N VAL A 74 0.35 6.08 -8.06
CA VAL A 74 -0.26 6.00 -9.40
C VAL A 74 -1.11 4.72 -9.52
N PRO A 75 -2.40 4.81 -9.90
CA PRO A 75 -3.29 3.67 -9.87
C PRO A 75 -2.85 2.52 -10.77
N ILE A 76 -2.67 1.34 -10.18
CA ILE A 76 -2.57 0.09 -10.94
C ILE A 76 -3.98 -0.45 -11.16
N GLY A 77 -4.35 -0.65 -12.43
CA GLY A 77 -5.63 -1.27 -12.80
C GLY A 77 -5.58 -2.78 -12.63
N TYR A 78 -6.25 -3.32 -11.62
CA TYR A 78 -6.31 -4.77 -11.33
C TYR A 78 -7.50 -5.46 -12.02
N LEU A 79 -7.36 -6.75 -12.31
CA LEU A 79 -8.36 -7.52 -13.04
C LEU A 79 -9.53 -7.94 -12.13
N GLY A 80 -10.76 -7.82 -12.63
CA GLY A 80 -11.92 -8.42 -11.95
C GLY A 80 -12.30 -7.80 -10.59
N LEU A 81 -11.78 -6.63 -10.22
CA LEU A 81 -12.06 -5.98 -8.93
C LEU A 81 -13.24 -5.00 -8.94
N ASN A 82 -14.16 -5.13 -9.91
CA ASN A 82 -15.32 -4.25 -10.00
C ASN A 82 -16.38 -4.62 -8.92
N PRO A 83 -17.01 -3.63 -8.26
CA PRO A 83 -18.12 -3.86 -7.35
C PRO A 83 -19.29 -4.59 -8.01
N ARG A 84 -19.97 -5.47 -7.28
CA ARG A 84 -21.19 -6.14 -7.77
C ARG A 84 -22.40 -5.28 -7.43
N ARG A 85 -22.95 -4.57 -8.42
CA ARG A 85 -24.12 -3.70 -8.22
C ARG A 85 -25.40 -4.43 -7.83
N SER A 86 -25.52 -5.73 -8.14
CA SER A 86 -26.75 -6.51 -8.01
C SER A 86 -27.18 -6.83 -6.57
N TYR A 87 -26.46 -6.36 -5.55
CA TYR A 87 -26.77 -6.57 -4.12
C TYR A 87 -26.97 -5.26 -3.35
N ASN A 88 -27.08 -4.13 -4.04
CA ASN A 88 -27.01 -2.79 -3.43
C ASN A 88 -28.36 -2.20 -2.98
N ASP A 89 -29.47 -2.91 -3.11
CA ASP A 89 -30.72 -2.44 -2.50
C ASP A 89 -30.60 -2.60 -0.99
N ARG A 90 -30.53 -1.47 -0.27
CA ARG A 90 -30.40 -1.46 1.19
C ARG A 90 -31.77 -1.69 1.83
N ALA A 91 -31.80 -2.55 2.84
CA ALA A 91 -32.96 -2.64 3.71
C ALA A 91 -33.12 -1.37 4.55
N ALA A 92 -34.37 -1.01 4.88
CA ALA A 92 -34.66 0.05 5.82
C ALA A 92 -34.27 -0.34 7.26
N VAL A 93 -34.23 -1.64 7.55
CA VAL A 93 -33.87 -2.21 8.85
C VAL A 93 -32.76 -3.24 8.65
N PHE A 94 -31.59 -2.99 9.25
CA PHE A 94 -30.43 -3.88 9.14
C PHE A 94 -30.40 -4.95 10.24
N LEU A 95 -30.82 -4.62 11.45
CA LEU A 95 -30.88 -5.53 12.59
C LEU A 95 -32.33 -5.66 13.03
N SER A 96 -32.87 -6.87 13.04
CA SER A 96 -34.24 -7.15 13.44
C SER A 96 -34.27 -8.13 14.61
N LYS A 97 -35.16 -7.89 15.57
CA LYS A 97 -35.43 -8.78 16.70
C LYS A 97 -36.91 -9.12 16.71
N LYS A 98 -37.24 -10.40 16.53
CA LYS A 98 -38.62 -10.87 16.52
C LYS A 98 -38.68 -12.29 17.07
N ASP A 99 -39.61 -12.55 17.99
CA ASP A 99 -39.89 -13.88 18.55
C ASP A 99 -38.63 -14.57 19.12
N GLY A 100 -37.75 -13.82 19.79
CA GLY A 100 -36.49 -14.32 20.35
C GLY A 100 -35.37 -14.52 19.34
N ARG A 101 -35.64 -14.35 18.04
CA ARG A 101 -34.66 -14.45 16.96
C ARG A 101 -34.10 -13.08 16.61
N THR A 102 -32.78 -12.99 16.48
CA THR A 102 -32.11 -11.78 15.96
C THR A 102 -31.54 -12.06 14.58
N THR A 103 -31.90 -11.23 13.59
CA THR A 103 -31.41 -11.35 12.22
C THR A 103 -30.69 -10.10 11.76
N LEU A 104 -29.63 -10.30 10.97
CA LEU A 104 -28.86 -9.25 10.32
C LEU A 104 -29.12 -9.30 8.81
N PHE A 105 -29.45 -8.17 8.20
CA PHE A 105 -29.64 -8.07 6.75
C PHE A 105 -28.39 -8.54 6.01
N ALA A 106 -28.54 -9.43 5.03
CA ALA A 106 -27.44 -9.91 4.20
C ALA A 106 -27.50 -9.27 2.81
N ALA A 107 -28.63 -9.40 2.13
CA ALA A 107 -28.80 -8.88 0.78
C ALA A 107 -30.28 -8.80 0.43
N LYS A 108 -30.61 -7.97 -0.56
CA LYS A 108 -31.94 -7.92 -1.16
C LYS A 108 -31.85 -8.32 -2.62
N ARG A 109 -32.76 -9.18 -3.06
CA ARG A 109 -32.93 -9.55 -4.47
C ARG A 109 -34.30 -9.09 -4.93
N SER A 110 -34.37 -8.52 -6.14
CA SER A 110 -35.64 -8.03 -6.68
C SER A 110 -36.66 -9.16 -6.78
N GLY A 111 -37.83 -8.97 -6.16
CA GLY A 111 -38.92 -9.95 -6.15
C GLY A 111 -38.79 -11.09 -5.13
N GLU A 112 -37.73 -11.14 -4.32
CA GLU A 112 -37.55 -12.13 -3.26
C GLU A 112 -37.55 -11.45 -1.87
N PRO A 113 -37.88 -12.18 -0.79
CA PRO A 113 -37.68 -11.70 0.58
C PRO A 113 -36.21 -11.33 0.83
N ASP A 114 -35.98 -10.43 1.79
CA ASP A 114 -34.63 -10.07 2.22
C ASP A 114 -33.88 -11.32 2.72
N ASP A 115 -32.68 -11.53 2.20
CA ASP A 115 -31.76 -12.55 2.70
C ASP A 115 -31.11 -12.04 3.99
N VAL A 116 -30.98 -12.90 4.99
CA VAL A 116 -30.51 -12.53 6.33
C VAL A 116 -29.51 -13.54 6.89
N TYR A 117 -28.69 -13.09 7.83
CA TYR A 117 -27.90 -13.95 8.71
C TYR A 117 -28.65 -14.12 10.03
N ASP A 118 -28.61 -15.34 10.58
CA ASP A 118 -29.07 -15.58 11.95
C ASP A 118 -27.95 -15.22 12.92
N VAL A 119 -28.18 -14.18 13.72
CA VAL A 119 -27.20 -13.63 14.67
C VAL A 119 -27.75 -13.66 16.09
N THR A 120 -28.74 -14.51 16.35
CA THR A 120 -29.38 -14.67 17.66
C THR A 120 -28.36 -14.93 18.75
N GLU A 121 -27.41 -15.81 18.46
CA GLU A 121 -26.33 -16.22 19.37
C GLU A 121 -25.01 -15.52 19.04
N ALA A 122 -25.01 -14.32 18.45
CA ALA A 122 -23.75 -13.67 18.10
C ALA A 122 -22.90 -13.35 19.35
N SER A 123 -21.60 -13.64 19.29
CA SER A 123 -20.63 -13.31 20.35
C SER A 123 -19.96 -11.94 20.16
N ILE A 124 -20.54 -11.08 19.33
CA ILE A 124 -20.04 -9.74 19.03
C ILE A 124 -21.11 -8.69 19.33
N ASP A 125 -20.67 -7.46 19.62
CA ASP A 125 -21.57 -6.32 19.69
C ASP A 125 -22.12 -5.95 18.30
N LEU A 126 -23.35 -6.40 18.04
CA LEU A 126 -24.06 -6.12 16.78
C LEU A 126 -24.41 -4.63 16.61
N ALA A 127 -24.47 -3.85 17.69
CA ALA A 127 -24.73 -2.42 17.61
C ALA A 127 -23.50 -1.62 17.17
N ALA A 128 -22.30 -2.19 17.33
CA ALA A 128 -21.04 -1.60 16.87
C ALA A 128 -20.71 -1.91 15.39
N LEU A 129 -21.60 -2.63 14.69
CA LEU A 129 -21.43 -2.89 13.26
C LEU A 129 -21.69 -1.64 12.43
N GLU A 130 -20.77 -1.37 11.51
CA GLU A 130 -20.82 -0.30 10.52
C GLU A 130 -21.04 -0.90 9.12
N GLY A 131 -21.60 -0.11 8.20
CA GLY A 131 -21.79 -0.54 6.81
C GLY A 131 -23.19 -1.10 6.55
N GLY A 132 -23.27 -2.34 6.05
CA GLY A 132 -24.51 -2.92 5.53
C GLY A 132 -24.69 -2.65 4.03
N PHE A 133 -23.60 -2.69 3.27
CA PHE A 133 -23.64 -2.49 1.81
C PHE A 133 -24.26 -3.67 1.05
N GLY A 134 -24.54 -4.77 1.74
CA GLY A 134 -24.97 -6.02 1.15
C GLY A 134 -23.82 -7.00 0.95
N ARG A 135 -24.17 -8.27 0.98
CA ARG A 135 -23.26 -9.40 0.77
C ARG A 135 -22.56 -9.28 -0.59
N ASP A 136 -21.24 -9.43 -0.58
CA ASP A 136 -20.36 -9.38 -1.74
C ASP A 136 -20.44 -8.08 -2.58
N SER A 137 -20.93 -6.98 -1.99
CA SER A 137 -20.96 -5.67 -2.63
C SER A 137 -19.55 -5.11 -2.88
N ILE A 138 -18.61 -5.40 -1.96
CA ILE A 138 -17.16 -5.27 -2.17
C ILE A 138 -16.61 -6.69 -2.31
N PRO A 139 -16.60 -7.25 -3.53
CA PRO A 139 -16.21 -8.65 -3.70
C PRO A 139 -14.71 -8.80 -3.49
N GLY A 140 -14.30 -9.73 -2.65
CA GLY A 140 -12.89 -10.13 -2.55
C GLY A 140 -12.38 -10.85 -3.81
N ILE A 141 -11.19 -11.41 -3.68
CA ILE A 141 -10.60 -12.28 -4.71
C ILE A 141 -10.90 -13.73 -4.33
N ASP A 142 -11.68 -14.41 -5.15
CA ASP A 142 -12.03 -15.83 -4.93
C ASP A 142 -11.06 -16.76 -5.68
N TYR A 143 -10.57 -16.32 -6.83
CA TYR A 143 -9.59 -17.03 -7.65
C TYR A 143 -8.49 -16.05 -8.07
N PRO A 144 -7.36 -16.00 -7.33
CA PRO A 144 -6.28 -15.09 -7.63
C PRO A 144 -5.71 -15.32 -9.03
N ILE A 145 -5.69 -14.27 -9.85
CA ILE A 145 -4.85 -14.23 -11.04
C ILE A 145 -3.46 -13.83 -10.57
N ILE A 146 -2.46 -14.63 -10.93
CA ILE A 146 -1.06 -14.39 -10.59
C ILE A 146 -0.22 -14.18 -11.84
N GLU A 147 0.71 -13.23 -11.78
CA GLU A 147 1.67 -12.93 -12.84
C GLU A 147 3.11 -12.99 -12.29
N PRO A 148 4.12 -13.30 -13.13
CA PRO A 148 5.53 -13.11 -12.74
C PRO A 148 5.86 -11.61 -12.59
N PRO A 149 7.03 -11.24 -12.02
CA PRO A 149 7.42 -9.84 -11.82
C PRO A 149 7.48 -9.05 -13.14
N LYS A 150 7.77 -9.73 -14.24
CA LYS A 150 7.82 -9.15 -15.60
C LYS A 150 6.46 -9.12 -16.31
N GLY A 151 5.36 -9.49 -15.64
CA GLY A 151 4.00 -9.35 -16.15
C GLY A 151 3.56 -7.90 -16.32
N ASP A 152 2.41 -7.68 -16.94
CA ASP A 152 1.90 -6.36 -17.29
C ASP A 152 1.67 -5.46 -16.06
N ARG A 153 1.26 -6.07 -14.94
CA ARG A 153 1.07 -5.35 -13.67
C ARG A 153 2.31 -5.41 -12.78
N GLY A 154 3.01 -6.54 -12.78
CA GLY A 154 4.28 -6.68 -12.05
C GLY A 154 5.29 -5.59 -12.44
N LYS A 155 5.41 -5.27 -13.73
CA LYS A 155 6.26 -4.17 -14.24
C LYS A 155 5.82 -2.76 -13.81
N LYS A 156 4.56 -2.60 -13.40
CA LYS A 156 4.01 -1.30 -12.97
C LYS A 156 4.26 -1.06 -11.48
N LEU A 157 4.49 -2.11 -10.68
CA LEU A 157 4.86 -1.97 -9.27
C LEU A 157 6.16 -1.18 -9.15
N ARG A 158 6.14 -0.12 -8.33
CA ARG A 158 7.32 0.71 -8.05
C ARG A 158 8.17 0.06 -6.96
N ALA A 159 9.48 0.23 -7.01
CA ALA A 159 10.39 -0.39 -6.03
C ALA A 159 10.02 -0.05 -4.57
N ARG A 160 9.52 1.15 -4.29
CA ARG A 160 9.09 1.57 -2.94
C ARG A 160 7.65 1.23 -2.59
N GLN A 161 6.87 0.72 -3.55
CA GLN A 161 5.48 0.40 -3.30
C GLN A 161 5.39 -0.68 -2.23
N GLU A 162 4.52 -0.47 -1.24
CA GLU A 162 4.33 -1.43 -0.17
C GLU A 162 3.60 -2.67 -0.68
N VAL A 163 4.13 -3.81 -0.28
CA VAL A 163 3.63 -5.12 -0.66
C VAL A 163 3.69 -6.05 0.55
N PHE A 164 2.80 -7.03 0.56
CA PHE A 164 2.76 -8.06 1.59
C PHE A 164 3.15 -9.39 0.96
N GLY A 165 4.27 -9.97 1.40
CA GLY A 165 4.81 -11.20 0.86
C GLY A 165 4.55 -12.40 1.76
N LEU A 166 4.22 -13.54 1.15
CA LEU A 166 4.23 -14.85 1.80
C LEU A 166 5.15 -15.79 1.03
N ALA A 167 5.99 -16.52 1.77
CA ALA A 167 6.81 -17.58 1.23
C ALA A 167 6.06 -18.91 1.36
N PHE A 168 5.31 -19.29 0.32
CA PHE A 168 4.63 -20.57 0.30
C PHE A 168 5.54 -21.73 -0.14
N ALA A 169 5.08 -22.97 0.03
CA ALA A 169 5.81 -24.15 -0.41
C ALA A 169 5.92 -24.20 -1.94
N GLY A 170 4.86 -23.82 -2.66
CA GLY A 170 4.85 -23.67 -4.12
C GLY A 170 5.59 -22.42 -4.64
N GLY A 171 6.13 -21.59 -3.74
CA GLY A 171 6.96 -20.43 -4.06
C GLY A 171 6.46 -19.11 -3.45
N PRO A 172 7.31 -18.08 -3.46
CA PRO A 172 6.94 -16.78 -2.91
C PRO A 172 5.82 -16.12 -3.73
N ARG A 173 4.89 -15.48 -3.04
CA ARG A 173 3.80 -14.70 -3.62
C ARG A 173 3.67 -13.38 -2.89
N VAL A 174 3.31 -12.34 -3.63
CA VAL A 174 3.12 -11.01 -3.10
C VAL A 174 1.74 -10.46 -3.42
N TYR A 175 1.19 -9.72 -2.45
CA TYR A 175 -0.10 -9.05 -2.51
C TYR A 175 0.14 -7.53 -2.41
N PRO A 176 -0.02 -6.77 -3.50
CA PRO A 176 0.17 -5.32 -3.47
C PRO A 176 -0.79 -4.62 -2.50
N ARG A 177 -0.30 -3.64 -1.73
CA ARG A 177 -1.14 -2.90 -0.77
C ARG A 177 -2.33 -2.21 -1.44
N ASP A 178 -2.12 -1.55 -2.57
CA ASP A 178 -3.17 -0.82 -3.31
C ASP A 178 -4.22 -1.75 -3.95
N LEU A 179 -3.89 -3.03 -4.16
CA LEU A 179 -4.86 -4.06 -4.48
C LEU A 179 -5.70 -4.38 -3.25
N LEU A 180 -5.05 -4.67 -2.12
CA LEU A 180 -5.72 -5.07 -0.89
C LEU A 180 -6.62 -3.97 -0.31
N GLU A 181 -6.25 -2.70 -0.49
CA GLU A 181 -7.08 -1.56 -0.07
C GLU A 181 -8.41 -1.47 -0.84
N LYS A 182 -8.46 -1.96 -2.08
CA LYS A 182 -9.69 -1.96 -2.92
C LYS A 182 -10.66 -3.08 -2.56
N ILE A 183 -10.15 -4.15 -1.95
CA ILE A 183 -10.91 -5.31 -1.54
C ILE A 183 -10.86 -5.46 -0.01
N GLU A 184 -11.35 -6.59 0.49
CA GLU A 184 -11.31 -6.91 1.92
C GLU A 184 -10.56 -8.22 2.18
N MET A 185 -10.69 -9.20 1.27
CA MET A 185 -10.10 -10.52 1.43
C MET A 185 -9.66 -11.15 0.10
N VAL A 186 -8.75 -12.13 0.20
CA VAL A 186 -8.36 -13.05 -0.87
C VAL A 186 -8.50 -14.48 -0.35
N ASN A 187 -9.39 -15.28 -0.96
CA ASN A 187 -9.38 -16.73 -0.85
C ASN A 187 -8.28 -17.25 -1.80
N ASP A 188 -7.11 -17.58 -1.24
CA ASP A 188 -5.97 -18.09 -1.98
C ASP A 188 -5.73 -19.58 -1.72
N ARG A 189 -4.83 -20.16 -2.51
CA ARG A 189 -4.35 -21.53 -2.37
C ARG A 189 -2.87 -21.63 -2.73
N ASP A 190 -2.15 -22.49 -2.02
CA ASP A 190 -0.84 -22.98 -2.40
C ASP A 190 -0.81 -24.50 -2.34
N GLY A 191 -0.81 -25.15 -3.51
CA GLY A 191 -1.05 -26.59 -3.59
C GLY A 191 -2.38 -26.96 -2.94
N ASP A 192 -2.33 -27.73 -1.85
CA ASP A 192 -3.51 -28.10 -1.06
C ASP A 192 -3.79 -27.18 0.13
N SER A 193 -2.86 -26.29 0.48
CA SER A 193 -3.05 -25.35 1.59
C SER A 193 -4.01 -24.24 1.18
N SER A 194 -5.15 -24.16 1.85
CA SER A 194 -6.14 -23.11 1.64
C SER A 194 -5.82 -21.93 2.55
N VAL A 195 -5.68 -20.74 1.95
CA VAL A 195 -5.21 -19.55 2.67
C VAL A 195 -6.21 -18.43 2.53
N LEU A 196 -6.54 -17.76 3.64
CA LEU A 196 -7.26 -16.50 3.67
C LEU A 196 -6.24 -15.38 3.87
N ILE A 197 -6.17 -14.42 2.95
CA ILE A 197 -5.48 -13.14 3.17
C ILE A 197 -6.51 -12.09 3.48
N LEU A 198 -6.35 -11.40 4.60
CA LEU A 198 -7.31 -10.45 5.13
C LEU A 198 -6.62 -9.10 5.35
N TYR A 199 -7.16 -8.05 4.73
CA TYR A 199 -6.65 -6.70 4.94
C TYR A 199 -7.46 -5.99 6.02
N ASP A 200 -6.79 -5.68 7.13
CA ASP A 200 -7.35 -4.88 8.21
C ASP A 200 -7.10 -3.40 7.93
N ARG A 201 -8.14 -2.69 7.51
CA ARG A 201 -8.09 -1.24 7.24
C ARG A 201 -7.91 -0.40 8.50
N GLY A 202 -8.36 -0.88 9.66
CA GLY A 202 -8.22 -0.19 10.94
C GLY A 202 -6.78 -0.16 11.42
N ARG A 203 -6.07 -1.30 11.30
CA ARG A 203 -4.67 -1.45 11.69
C ARG A 203 -3.68 -1.21 10.54
N ALA A 204 -4.16 -1.07 9.31
CA ALA A 204 -3.35 -1.04 8.08
C ALA A 204 -2.39 -2.25 8.00
N LYS A 205 -2.88 -3.44 8.35
CA LYS A 205 -2.10 -4.69 8.42
C LYS A 205 -2.75 -5.78 7.58
N VAL A 206 -1.94 -6.72 7.12
CA VAL A 206 -2.41 -7.95 6.48
C VAL A 206 -2.22 -9.11 7.41
N PHE A 207 -3.29 -9.89 7.56
CA PHE A 207 -3.26 -11.17 8.26
C PHE A 207 -3.45 -12.30 7.25
N ALA A 208 -2.79 -13.42 7.51
CA ALA A 208 -2.97 -14.63 6.73
C ALA A 208 -3.39 -15.76 7.66
N PHE A 209 -4.33 -16.59 7.21
CA PHE A 209 -4.84 -17.71 7.99
C PHE A 209 -4.96 -18.95 7.12
N HIS A 210 -4.81 -20.13 7.72
CA HIS A 210 -5.34 -21.35 7.11
C HIS A 210 -6.87 -21.30 7.20
N ARG A 211 -7.54 -21.50 6.06
CA ARG A 211 -9.01 -21.51 5.99
C ARG A 211 -9.60 -22.92 5.98
N ASP A 212 -8.94 -23.85 6.67
CA ASP A 212 -9.44 -25.21 6.88
C ASP A 212 -10.12 -25.29 8.24
N VAL A 213 -11.39 -25.67 8.25
CA VAL A 213 -12.19 -25.90 9.47
C VAL A 213 -12.68 -27.35 9.43
N ASP A 214 -12.40 -28.10 10.49
CA ASP A 214 -12.71 -29.54 10.58
C ASP A 214 -12.22 -30.36 9.36
N GLY A 215 -11.04 -30.00 8.84
CA GLY A 215 -10.40 -30.68 7.70
C GLY A 215 -11.00 -30.35 6.34
N SER A 216 -11.91 -29.38 6.24
CA SER A 216 -12.47 -28.91 4.97
C SER A 216 -12.10 -27.43 4.74
N PRO A 217 -11.69 -27.05 3.52
CA PRO A 217 -11.50 -25.65 3.20
C PRO A 217 -12.85 -24.94 3.19
N ILE A 218 -12.88 -23.73 3.74
CA ILE A 218 -14.03 -22.83 3.66
C ILE A 218 -13.68 -21.63 2.77
N SER A 219 -14.64 -21.19 1.96
CA SER A 219 -14.53 -19.98 1.17
C SER A 219 -15.27 -18.85 1.84
N PHE A 220 -14.60 -17.71 1.95
CA PHE A 220 -15.20 -16.53 2.51
C PHE A 220 -15.84 -15.64 1.46
N GLY A 221 -16.77 -14.80 1.89
CA GLY A 221 -17.26 -13.64 1.17
C GLY A 221 -17.39 -12.44 2.12
N SER A 222 -17.59 -11.25 1.56
CA SER A 222 -17.81 -10.04 2.36
C SER A 222 -19.27 -9.96 2.78
N THR A 223 -19.55 -9.64 4.04
CA THR A 223 -20.92 -9.32 4.49
C THR A 223 -21.34 -7.91 4.09
N GLY A 224 -20.39 -7.04 3.75
CA GLY A 224 -20.60 -5.60 3.64
C GLY A 224 -20.69 -4.87 4.99
N TYR A 225 -20.45 -5.57 6.10
CA TYR A 225 -20.31 -4.98 7.44
C TYR A 225 -18.85 -4.96 7.89
N SER A 226 -18.55 -4.02 8.78
CA SER A 226 -17.27 -3.95 9.47
C SER A 226 -17.48 -3.56 10.93
N ARG A 227 -16.51 -3.87 11.80
CA ARG A 227 -16.44 -3.36 13.17
C ARG A 227 -15.11 -2.65 13.34
N SER A 228 -15.12 -1.36 13.68
CA SER A 228 -13.89 -0.56 13.79
C SER A 228 -13.01 -0.65 12.54
N LYS A 229 -13.63 -0.58 11.34
CA LYS A 229 -12.99 -0.74 10.01
C LYS A 229 -12.39 -2.13 9.73
N GLN A 230 -12.64 -3.12 10.58
CA GLN A 230 -12.28 -4.52 10.32
C GLN A 230 -13.44 -5.23 9.64
N PRO A 231 -13.24 -5.90 8.50
CA PRO A 231 -14.33 -6.57 7.79
C PRO A 231 -14.93 -7.71 8.60
N VAL A 232 -16.25 -7.84 8.57
CA VAL A 232 -16.96 -9.05 8.99
C VAL A 232 -17.18 -9.89 7.74
N LEU A 233 -16.62 -11.10 7.72
CA LEU A 233 -16.78 -12.03 6.62
C LEU A 233 -17.89 -13.02 6.92
N TYR A 234 -18.37 -13.71 5.88
CA TYR A 234 -19.18 -14.91 6.06
C TYR A 234 -18.54 -16.07 5.31
N ASP A 235 -18.66 -17.28 5.83
CA ASP A 235 -18.33 -18.47 5.04
C ASP A 235 -19.52 -18.86 4.16
N ARG A 236 -19.24 -19.21 2.90
CA ARG A 236 -20.30 -19.37 1.88
C ARG A 236 -21.16 -20.62 2.11
N LYS A 237 -20.60 -21.66 2.73
CA LYS A 237 -21.25 -22.96 2.94
C LYS A 237 -22.25 -22.96 4.09
N THR A 238 -21.83 -22.50 5.27
CA THR A 238 -22.66 -22.51 6.49
C THR A 238 -23.29 -21.16 6.79
N ARG A 239 -22.83 -20.10 6.12
CA ARG A 239 -23.27 -18.71 6.33
C ARG A 239 -22.98 -18.21 7.75
N SER A 240 -21.99 -18.79 8.42
CA SER A 240 -21.53 -18.28 9.69
C SER A 240 -20.75 -16.98 9.48
N LEU A 241 -20.81 -16.08 10.46
CA LEU A 241 -20.11 -14.81 10.42
C LEU A 241 -18.78 -14.92 11.14
N TRP A 242 -17.76 -14.31 10.57
CA TRP A 242 -16.39 -14.34 11.06
C TRP A 242 -15.84 -12.93 11.22
N ALA A 243 -15.23 -12.67 12.37
CA ALA A 243 -14.68 -11.36 12.71
C ALA A 243 -13.43 -11.51 13.58
N PHE A 244 -12.65 -10.44 13.64
CA PHE A 244 -11.54 -10.36 14.59
C PHE A 244 -12.06 -10.18 16.01
N GLU A 245 -11.58 -10.96 16.97
CA GLU A 245 -11.55 -10.62 18.39
C GLU A 245 -10.07 -10.51 18.80
N ALA A 246 -9.65 -9.29 19.15
CA ALA A 246 -8.23 -8.95 19.29
C ALA A 246 -7.40 -9.32 18.04
N ASP A 247 -6.59 -10.38 18.10
CA ASP A 247 -5.73 -10.85 17.01
C ASP A 247 -6.22 -12.17 16.38
N ASP A 248 -7.22 -12.83 16.98
CA ASP A 248 -7.81 -14.06 16.47
C ASP A 248 -8.94 -13.75 15.49
N PHE A 249 -9.04 -14.54 14.42
CA PHE A 249 -10.16 -14.49 13.48
C PHE A 249 -11.06 -15.69 13.73
N LEU A 250 -12.24 -15.46 14.30
CA LEU A 250 -13.14 -16.50 14.78
C LEU A 250 -14.55 -16.34 14.23
N CYS A 251 -15.25 -17.46 14.25
CA CYS A 251 -16.67 -17.51 13.95
C CYS A 251 -17.47 -16.98 15.12
N VAL A 252 -18.18 -15.87 14.90
CA VAL A 252 -18.90 -15.11 15.92
C VAL A 252 -20.40 -15.34 15.90
N ALA A 253 -20.96 -15.87 14.81
CA ALA A 253 -22.37 -16.23 14.72
C ALA A 253 -22.57 -17.35 13.69
N GLY A 254 -23.61 -18.17 13.85
CA GLY A 254 -23.93 -19.27 12.92
C GLY A 254 -23.39 -20.64 13.34
N PRO A 255 -23.53 -21.67 12.49
CA PRO A 255 -23.21 -23.06 12.83
C PRO A 255 -21.78 -23.33 13.31
N LEU A 256 -20.80 -22.53 12.86
CA LEU A 256 -19.38 -22.71 13.22
C LEU A 256 -18.95 -21.88 14.44
N LYS A 257 -19.90 -21.24 15.16
CA LYS A 257 -19.59 -20.31 16.27
C LYS A 257 -18.59 -20.92 17.26
N GLY A 258 -17.56 -20.14 17.60
CA GLY A 258 -16.48 -20.53 18.52
C GLY A 258 -15.26 -21.16 17.84
N GLN A 259 -15.37 -21.58 16.56
CA GLN A 259 -14.21 -21.99 15.77
C GLN A 259 -13.33 -20.78 15.45
N SER A 260 -12.01 -20.97 15.40
CA SER A 260 -11.04 -19.95 15.00
C SER A 260 -10.14 -20.45 13.87
N LEU A 261 -9.65 -19.52 13.05
CA LEU A 261 -8.68 -19.86 12.01
C LEU A 261 -7.26 -19.83 12.56
N LYS A 262 -6.44 -20.79 12.13
CA LYS A 262 -5.02 -20.83 12.50
C LYS A 262 -4.23 -19.76 11.75
N PRO A 263 -3.56 -18.82 12.44
CA PRO A 263 -2.78 -17.77 11.79
C PRO A 263 -1.51 -18.31 11.12
N ILE A 264 -1.16 -17.70 9.99
CA ILE A 264 0.11 -17.86 9.29
C ILE A 264 0.99 -16.68 9.69
N GLN A 265 2.00 -16.95 10.53
CA GLN A 265 2.77 -15.94 11.25
C GLN A 265 3.72 -15.08 10.38
N GLN A 266 3.96 -15.46 9.12
CA GLN A 266 5.05 -14.89 8.30
C GLN A 266 4.55 -14.06 7.11
N VAL A 267 3.73 -13.05 7.37
CA VAL A 267 3.39 -12.04 6.36
C VAL A 267 4.43 -10.92 6.39
N ALA A 268 5.27 -10.84 5.36
CA ALA A 268 6.31 -9.82 5.26
C ALA A 268 5.74 -8.52 4.68
N ALA A 269 5.52 -7.52 5.53
CA ALA A 269 5.26 -6.14 5.09
C ALA A 269 6.60 -5.49 4.70
N THR A 270 6.75 -5.13 3.43
CA THR A 270 8.02 -4.63 2.87
C THR A 270 7.77 -3.83 1.59
N THR A 271 8.84 -3.35 0.96
CA THR A 271 8.75 -2.72 -0.37
C THR A 271 8.88 -3.76 -1.47
N TRP A 272 8.30 -3.47 -2.64
CA TRP A 272 8.40 -4.36 -3.80
C TRP A 272 9.85 -4.64 -4.22
N GLY A 273 10.72 -3.62 -4.20
CA GLY A 273 12.13 -3.76 -4.52
C GLY A 273 12.84 -4.71 -3.55
N ASP A 274 12.70 -4.47 -2.26
CA ASP A 274 13.33 -5.32 -1.23
C ASP A 274 12.80 -6.76 -1.27
N TRP A 275 11.51 -6.94 -1.58
CA TRP A 275 10.91 -8.26 -1.76
C TRP A 275 11.47 -8.96 -2.98
N LEU A 276 11.51 -8.28 -4.13
CA LEU A 276 11.96 -8.85 -5.40
C LEU A 276 13.45 -9.23 -5.37
N ASP A 277 14.28 -8.43 -4.70
CA ASP A 277 15.71 -8.73 -4.50
C ASP A 277 15.91 -10.03 -3.70
N ARG A 278 15.08 -10.26 -2.68
CA ARG A 278 15.11 -11.48 -1.86
C ARG A 278 14.40 -12.67 -2.51
N HIS A 279 13.39 -12.41 -3.33
CA HIS A 279 12.49 -13.40 -3.93
C HIS A 279 12.29 -13.15 -5.43
N PRO A 280 13.33 -13.31 -6.27
CA PRO A 280 13.26 -12.99 -7.70
C PRO A 280 12.27 -13.86 -8.48
N ALA A 281 11.94 -15.04 -7.95
CA ALA A 281 10.96 -15.98 -8.51
C ALA A 281 9.52 -15.72 -8.00
N THR A 282 9.27 -14.64 -7.27
CA THR A 282 7.95 -14.34 -6.70
C THR A 282 6.87 -14.20 -7.77
N THR A 283 5.65 -14.55 -7.40
CA THR A 283 4.45 -14.19 -8.17
C THR A 283 3.76 -12.98 -7.56
N VAL A 284 3.00 -12.25 -8.37
CA VAL A 284 2.24 -11.06 -7.99
C VAL A 284 0.76 -11.36 -8.18
N VAL A 285 -0.06 -11.16 -7.14
CA VAL A 285 -1.52 -11.20 -7.28
C VAL A 285 -1.98 -9.93 -8.00
N VAL A 286 -2.75 -10.12 -9.07
CA VAL A 286 -3.11 -9.05 -10.01
C VAL A 286 -4.62 -8.92 -10.26
N GLY A 287 -5.43 -9.75 -9.60
CA GLY A 287 -6.88 -9.66 -9.69
C GLY A 287 -7.62 -10.94 -9.36
N ASN A 288 -8.90 -10.95 -9.70
CA ASN A 288 -9.82 -12.08 -9.53
C ASN A 288 -10.26 -12.63 -10.90
N ASP A 289 -10.16 -13.94 -11.09
CA ASP A 289 -10.74 -14.61 -12.26
C ASP A 289 -12.26 -14.69 -12.12
N ARG A 290 -12.94 -13.76 -12.78
CA ARG A 290 -14.40 -13.65 -12.80
C ARG A 290 -15.08 -14.59 -13.80
N ALA A 291 -14.32 -15.31 -14.63
CA ALA A 291 -14.91 -16.34 -15.48
C ALA A 291 -15.38 -17.55 -14.64
N LYS A 292 -14.79 -17.74 -13.45
CA LYS A 292 -15.18 -18.79 -12.51
C LYS A 292 -16.39 -18.41 -11.68
N PRO A 293 -17.27 -19.37 -11.35
CA PRO A 293 -18.40 -19.13 -10.47
C PRO A 293 -17.92 -18.86 -9.04
N ILE A 294 -18.72 -18.12 -8.28
CA ILE A 294 -18.49 -17.96 -6.85
C ILE A 294 -18.35 -19.35 -6.19
N PRO A 295 -17.29 -19.61 -5.40
CA PRO A 295 -17.14 -20.87 -4.69
C PRO A 295 -18.33 -21.14 -3.76
N ASN A 296 -18.75 -22.39 -3.65
CA ASN A 296 -19.82 -22.83 -2.75
C ASN A 296 -19.30 -23.67 -1.56
N GLU A 297 -18.00 -23.93 -1.52
CA GLU A 297 -17.29 -24.69 -0.47
C GLU A 297 -16.90 -23.82 0.72
#